data_AF-A0A6P4E0Q0-F1
#
_entry.id   AF-A0A6P4E0Q0-F1
#
_cell.length_a   1.000
_cell.length_b   1.000
_cell.length_c   1.000
_cell.angle_alpha   90.00
_cell.angle_beta   90.00
_cell.angle_gamma   90.00
#
_symmetry.space_group_name_H-M   'P 1'
#
loop_
_entity.id
_entity.type
_entity.pdbx_description
1 polymer ?
#
loop_
_entity_poly.entity_id
_entity_poly.type
_entity_poly.pdbx_seq_one_letter_code
_entity_poly.pdbx_strand_id
1 'polypeptide(L)'
;MTGRIFFTRYQQLFDYFHGALQRESAQMDSIERASGNGCGKRRQAVQLEAMLLMLSRLYPSSLEGAESTLNLSEFVPFLIKICRSHDLMTRERAALMVANFVSQEQALAEIRRIVVELKALQLRLE
;
A
#
# COMPACT_ATOMS: atom_id res chain seq x y z
N MET A 1 12.73 -2.16 -15.15
CA MET A 1 13.25 -3.19 -14.22
C MET A 1 12.09 -3.66 -13.36
N THR A 2 11.94 -4.96 -13.11
CA THR A 2 10.84 -5.48 -12.27
C THR A 2 11.12 -5.23 -10.79
N GLY A 3 10.07 -5.21 -9.97
CA GLY A 3 10.19 -5.02 -8.52
C GLY A 3 11.08 -6.08 -7.87
N ARG A 4 10.89 -7.34 -8.25
CA ARG A 4 11.78 -8.45 -7.87
C ARG A 4 13.26 -8.14 -8.12
N ILE A 5 13.67 -7.80 -9.35
CA ILE A 5 15.08 -7.54 -9.67
C ILE A 5 15.64 -6.36 -8.87
N PHE A 6 14.83 -5.32 -8.63
CA PHE A 6 15.22 -4.18 -7.81
C PHE A 6 15.55 -4.61 -6.36
N PHE A 7 14.62 -5.29 -5.69
CA PHE A 7 14.81 -5.66 -4.28
C PHE A 7 15.78 -6.81 -4.07
N THR A 8 15.96 -7.72 -5.04
CA THR A 8 17.03 -8.72 -4.97
C THR A 8 18.42 -8.07 -5.03
N ARG A 9 18.59 -7.00 -5.81
CA ARG A 9 19.86 -6.25 -5.87
C ARG A 9 20.06 -5.33 -4.66
N TYR A 10 18.98 -4.85 -4.06
CA TYR A 10 19.00 -3.90 -2.95
C TYR A 10 18.13 -4.40 -1.79
N GLN A 11 18.54 -5.47 -1.13
CA GLN A 11 17.76 -6.09 -0.05
C GLN A 11 17.48 -5.14 1.12
N GLN A 12 18.44 -4.29 1.49
CA GLN A 12 18.26 -3.28 2.54
C GLN A 12 17.12 -2.28 2.23
N LEU A 13 16.84 -2.04 0.94
CA LEU A 13 15.69 -1.20 0.55
C LEU A 13 14.37 -1.93 0.78
N PHE A 14 14.33 -3.26 0.66
CA PHE A 14 13.10 -4.00 0.96
C PHE A 14 12.70 -3.81 2.43
N ASP A 15 13.64 -4.01 3.35
CA ASP A 15 13.40 -3.82 4.79
C ASP A 15 13.03 -2.38 5.13
N TYR A 16 13.69 -1.41 4.47
CA TYR A 16 13.35 0.00 4.61
C TYR A 16 11.91 0.29 4.17
N PHE A 17 11.50 -0.22 3.01
CA PHE A 17 10.14 -0.04 2.50
C PHE A 17 9.12 -0.74 3.40
N HIS A 18 9.39 -1.96 3.83
CA HIS A 18 8.53 -2.72 4.73
C HIS A 18 8.30 -1.94 6.04
N GLY A 19 9.37 -1.56 6.73
CA GLY A 19 9.28 -0.85 8.00
C GLY A 19 8.63 0.52 7.88
N ALA A 20 8.87 1.25 6.79
CA ALA A 20 8.22 2.53 6.55
C ALA A 20 6.73 2.38 6.24
N LEU A 21 6.33 1.50 5.31
CA LEU A 21 4.91 1.24 5.02
C LEU A 21 4.15 0.73 6.24
N GLN A 22 4.77 -0.13 7.06
CA GLN A 22 4.18 -0.60 8.30
C GLN A 22 3.87 0.57 9.25
N ARG A 23 4.83 1.47 9.48
CA ARG A 23 4.62 2.66 10.33
C ARG A 23 3.53 3.58 9.80
N GLU A 24 3.51 3.85 8.49
CA GLU A 24 2.46 4.65 7.86
C GLU A 24 1.08 4.00 8.03
N SER A 25 1.00 2.69 7.76
CA SER A 25 -0.25 1.94 7.86
C SER A 25 -0.82 1.92 9.28
N ALA A 26 0.05 1.83 10.30
CA ALA A 26 -0.36 1.86 11.70
C ALA A 26 -0.92 3.23 12.12
N GLN A 27 -0.39 4.32 11.53
CA GLN A 27 -0.89 5.67 11.79
C GLN A 27 -2.23 5.95 11.10
N MET A 28 -2.54 5.26 10.00
CA MET A 28 -3.85 5.35 9.34
C MET A 28 -4.98 4.69 10.16
N ASP A 29 -4.66 3.68 10.97
CA ASP A 29 -5.64 3.01 11.84
C ASP A 29 -5.95 3.82 13.12
N SER A 30 -5.03 4.67 13.57
CA SER A 30 -5.31 5.61 14.65
C SER A 30 -6.23 6.74 14.16
N ILE A 31 -7.52 6.56 14.39
CA ILE A 31 -8.63 7.51 14.15
C ILE A 31 -8.37 8.91 14.77
N GLU A 32 -7.45 9.00 15.72
CA GLU A 32 -7.05 10.26 16.34
C GLU A 32 -5.66 10.70 15.87
N ARG A 33 -5.57 11.82 15.13
CA ARG A 33 -4.98 13.08 15.65
C ARG A 33 -4.69 14.08 14.54
N ALA A 34 -5.60 15.03 14.45
CA ALA A 34 -5.36 16.38 13.94
C ALA A 34 -4.31 17.18 14.77
N SER A 35 -3.75 16.63 15.86
CA SER A 35 -2.92 17.37 16.81
C SER A 35 -1.50 16.80 16.93
N GLY A 36 -0.64 17.13 15.97
CA GLY A 36 0.76 16.72 15.97
C GLY A 36 1.56 17.53 14.95
N ASN A 37 2.63 18.18 15.44
CA ASN A 37 3.47 19.18 14.80
C ASN A 37 3.59 19.06 13.25
N GLY A 38 3.09 20.07 12.52
CA GLY A 38 2.86 20.00 11.06
C GLY A 38 4.10 19.80 10.17
N CYS A 39 5.31 20.01 10.71
CA CYS A 39 6.56 19.78 9.99
C CYS A 39 6.86 18.27 9.81
N GLY A 40 6.60 17.46 10.84
CA GLY A 40 6.82 16.01 10.79
C GLY A 40 5.89 15.30 9.82
N LYS A 41 4.59 15.69 9.83
CA LYS A 41 3.58 15.14 8.92
C LYS A 41 3.86 15.42 7.45
N ARG A 42 4.34 16.62 7.12
CA ARG A 42 4.65 16.97 5.72
C ARG A 42 5.83 16.14 5.22
N ARG A 43 6.88 15.97 6.02
CA ARG A 43 8.03 15.12 5.68
C ARG A 43 7.63 13.67 5.47
N GLN A 44 6.75 13.17 6.33
CA GLN A 44 6.26 11.80 6.29
C GLN A 44 5.35 11.52 5.07
N ALA A 45 4.43 12.45 4.75
CA ALA A 45 3.62 12.37 3.55
C ALA A 45 4.47 12.39 2.26
N VAL A 46 5.50 13.25 2.21
CA VAL A 46 6.45 13.29 1.09
C VAL A 46 7.22 11.98 0.95
N GLN A 47 7.62 11.37 2.07
CA GLN A 47 8.31 10.08 2.08
C GLN A 47 7.41 8.95 1.57
N LEU A 48 6.18 8.85 2.08
CA LEU A 48 5.20 7.88 1.61
C LEU A 48 4.95 8.03 0.10
N GLU A 49 4.76 9.25 -0.36
CA GLU A 49 4.47 9.53 -1.77
C GLU A 49 5.64 9.18 -2.68
N ALA A 50 6.88 9.48 -2.25
CA ALA A 50 8.09 9.07 -2.95
C ALA A 50 8.21 7.53 -3.00
N MET A 51 7.83 6.83 -1.93
CA MET A 51 7.83 5.37 -1.90
C MET A 51 6.77 4.78 -2.85
N LEU A 52 5.54 5.30 -2.85
CA LEU A 52 4.48 4.89 -3.78
C LEU A 52 4.88 5.16 -5.24
N LEU A 53 5.56 6.28 -5.51
CA LEU A 53 6.14 6.58 -6.82
C LEU A 53 7.21 5.58 -7.24
N MET A 54 8.12 5.23 -6.33
CA MET A 54 9.16 4.26 -6.62
C MET A 54 8.53 2.90 -6.91
N LEU A 55 7.58 2.46 -6.09
CA LEU A 55 6.85 1.22 -6.28
C LEU A 55 6.08 1.20 -7.61
N SER A 56 5.42 2.31 -8.01
CA SER A 56 4.65 2.36 -9.26
C SER A 56 5.49 2.30 -10.52
N ARG A 57 6.80 2.56 -10.42
CA ARG A 57 7.76 2.37 -11.52
C ARG A 57 8.36 0.97 -11.58
N LEU A 58 8.10 0.14 -10.59
CA LEU A 58 8.47 -1.27 -10.60
C LEU A 58 7.41 -2.03 -11.37
N TYR A 59 7.78 -2.57 -12.53
CA TYR A 59 6.87 -3.41 -13.30
C TYR A 59 6.56 -4.69 -12.53
N PRO A 60 5.27 -5.10 -12.44
CA PRO A 60 4.90 -6.39 -11.89
C PRO A 60 5.58 -7.48 -12.72
N SER A 61 6.27 -8.40 -12.06
CA SER A 61 6.89 -9.53 -12.75
C SER A 61 5.86 -10.64 -12.90
N SER A 62 5.72 -11.25 -14.08
CA SER A 62 4.89 -12.45 -14.26
C SER A 62 5.35 -13.65 -13.41
N LEU A 63 6.53 -13.57 -12.77
CA LEU A 63 7.11 -14.57 -11.86
C LEU A 63 7.13 -14.12 -10.40
N GLU A 64 6.43 -13.06 -10.01
CA GLU A 64 6.26 -12.70 -8.59
C GLU A 64 5.51 -13.85 -7.89
N GLY A 65 6.16 -14.53 -6.92
CA GLY A 65 5.63 -15.70 -6.22
C GLY A 65 6.26 -17.05 -6.60
N ALA A 66 7.04 -17.11 -7.69
CA ALA A 66 7.81 -18.31 -8.04
C ALA A 66 9.22 -18.24 -7.44
N GLU A 67 9.42 -18.96 -6.33
CA GLU A 67 10.74 -19.27 -5.73
C GLU A 67 11.61 -18.05 -5.37
N SER A 68 11.07 -17.08 -4.64
CA SER A 68 11.90 -16.02 -4.04
C SER A 68 11.55 -15.76 -2.60
N THR A 69 12.59 -15.55 -1.81
CA THR A 69 12.53 -15.19 -0.39
C THR A 69 11.98 -13.78 -0.15
N LEU A 70 11.90 -12.94 -1.20
CA LEU A 70 11.40 -11.57 -1.16
C LEU A 70 10.10 -11.47 -1.96
N ASN A 71 8.96 -11.55 -1.27
CA ASN A 71 7.64 -11.48 -1.87
C ASN A 71 7.04 -10.06 -1.71
N LEU A 72 6.75 -9.39 -2.82
CA LEU A 72 6.14 -8.05 -2.79
C LEU A 72 4.70 -8.06 -2.25
N SER A 73 4.07 -9.24 -2.18
CA SER A 73 2.77 -9.44 -1.53
C SER A 73 2.80 -9.07 -0.05
N GLU A 74 3.97 -9.05 0.61
CA GLU A 74 4.12 -8.58 1.99
C GLU A 74 3.76 -7.11 2.17
N PHE A 75 3.82 -6.30 1.11
CA PHE A 75 3.41 -4.90 1.17
C PHE A 75 1.90 -4.70 1.05
N VAL A 76 1.16 -5.67 0.50
CA VAL A 76 -0.27 -5.57 0.21
C VAL A 76 -1.10 -5.19 1.44
N PRO A 77 -0.93 -5.80 2.63
CA PRO A 77 -1.71 -5.45 3.81
C PRO A 77 -1.51 -3.98 4.22
N PHE A 78 -0.28 -3.46 4.10
CA PHE A 78 0.01 -2.06 4.42
C PHE A 78 -0.63 -1.11 3.39
N LEU A 79 -0.52 -1.45 2.11
CA LEU A 79 -1.09 -0.66 1.02
C LEU A 79 -2.62 -0.59 1.09
N ILE A 80 -3.30 -1.70 1.43
CA ILE A 80 -4.76 -1.71 1.62
C ILE A 80 -5.18 -0.75 2.75
N LYS A 81 -4.41 -0.65 3.83
CA LYS A 81 -4.66 0.33 4.90
C LYS A 81 -4.43 1.76 4.42
N ILE A 82 -3.37 2.00 3.64
CA ILE A 82 -3.07 3.31 3.06
C ILE A 82 -4.17 3.75 2.07
N CYS A 83 -4.85 2.83 1.37
CA CYS A 83 -6.01 3.14 0.54
C CYS A 83 -7.19 3.78 1.30
N ARG A 84 -7.16 3.77 2.64
CA ARG A 84 -8.15 4.42 3.51
C ARG A 84 -7.76 5.86 3.89
N SER A 85 -6.64 6.38 3.39
CA SER A 85 -6.20 7.75 3.68
C SER A 85 -7.21 8.79 3.21
N HIS A 86 -7.24 9.96 3.85
CA HIS A 86 -8.12 11.06 3.42
C HIS A 86 -7.69 11.71 2.10
N ASP A 87 -6.41 11.62 1.73
CA ASP A 87 -5.87 12.21 0.51
C ASP A 87 -6.17 11.33 -0.73
N LEU A 88 -6.83 11.89 -1.74
CA LEU A 88 -7.26 11.15 -2.93
C LEU A 88 -6.08 10.60 -3.75
N MET A 89 -5.02 11.40 -3.90
CA MET A 89 -3.86 11.03 -4.70
C MET A 89 -3.13 9.83 -4.10
N THR A 90 -2.94 9.85 -2.77
CA THR A 90 -2.34 8.75 -2.01
C THR A 90 -3.18 7.47 -2.18
N ARG A 91 -4.51 7.57 -2.12
CA ARG A 91 -5.41 6.41 -2.31
C ARG A 91 -5.26 5.79 -3.68
N GLU A 92 -5.30 6.60 -4.73
CA GLU A 92 -5.22 6.12 -6.11
C GLU A 92 -3.88 5.42 -6.37
N ARG A 93 -2.79 6.00 -5.90
CA ARG A 93 -1.45 5.40 -6.03
C ARG A 93 -1.33 4.10 -5.25
N ALA A 94 -1.80 4.06 -4.00
CA ALA A 94 -1.79 2.84 -3.21
C ALA A 94 -2.64 1.73 -3.87
N ALA A 95 -3.83 2.07 -4.39
CA ALA A 95 -4.70 1.12 -5.08
C ALA A 95 -4.06 0.55 -6.35
N LEU A 96 -3.39 1.39 -7.15
CA LEU A 96 -2.64 0.96 -8.32
C LEU A 96 -1.52 -0.03 -7.94
N MET A 97 -0.88 0.18 -6.79
CA MET A 97 0.13 -0.76 -6.30
C MET A 97 -0.46 -2.08 -5.81
N VAL A 98 -1.58 -2.04 -5.10
CA VAL A 98 -2.30 -3.26 -4.71
C VAL A 98 -2.66 -4.09 -5.94
N ALA A 99 -3.17 -3.45 -7.00
CA ALA A 99 -3.50 -4.15 -8.25
C ALA A 99 -2.30 -4.85 -8.90
N ASN A 100 -1.08 -4.31 -8.75
CA ASN A 100 0.13 -4.88 -9.32
C ASN A 100 0.68 -6.09 -8.54
N PHE A 101 0.40 -6.19 -7.24
CA PHE A 101 1.00 -7.22 -6.36
C PHE A 101 0.03 -8.32 -5.95
N VAL A 102 -1.25 -8.16 -6.25
CA VAL A 102 -2.31 -9.09 -5.83
C VAL A 102 -2.61 -10.08 -6.95
N SER A 103 -2.76 -11.36 -6.61
CA SER A 103 -3.19 -12.39 -7.56
C SER A 103 -4.65 -12.17 -7.98
N GLN A 104 -5.06 -12.71 -9.13
CA GLN A 104 -6.44 -12.56 -9.61
C GLN A 104 -7.49 -13.03 -8.58
N GLU A 105 -7.21 -14.12 -7.87
CA GLU A 105 -8.10 -14.66 -6.83
C GLU A 105 -8.22 -13.70 -5.63
N GLN A 106 -7.09 -13.18 -5.16
CA GLN A 106 -7.06 -12.27 -4.03
C GLN A 106 -7.64 -10.89 -4.41
N ALA A 107 -7.50 -10.45 -5.65
CA ALA A 107 -8.13 -9.23 -6.16
C ALA A 107 -9.66 -9.35 -6.13
N LEU A 108 -10.19 -10.49 -6.57
CA LEU A 108 -11.64 -10.77 -6.50
C LEU A 108 -12.14 -10.80 -5.05
N ALA A 109 -11.36 -11.36 -4.12
CA ALA A 109 -11.71 -11.37 -2.70
C ALA A 109 -11.78 -9.95 -2.12
N GLU A 110 -10.79 -9.09 -2.41
CA GLU A 110 -10.78 -7.71 -1.92
C GLU A 110 -11.87 -6.85 -2.55
N ILE A 111 -12.15 -6.99 -3.85
CA ILE A 111 -13.27 -6.29 -4.51
C ILE A 111 -14.60 -6.67 -3.83
N ARG A 112 -14.82 -7.96 -3.56
CA ARG A 112 -16.02 -8.43 -2.85
C ARG A 112 -16.13 -7.79 -1.47
N ARG A 113 -15.03 -7.72 -0.71
CA ARG A 113 -14.98 -7.10 0.61
C ARG A 113 -15.37 -5.62 0.55
N ILE A 114 -14.76 -4.86 -0.36
CA ILE A 114 -15.04 -3.42 -0.54
C ILE A 114 -16.50 -3.20 -0.93
N VAL A 115 -17.05 -4.00 -1.84
CA VAL A 115 -18.47 -3.90 -2.25
C VAL A 115 -19.41 -4.15 -1.07
N VAL A 116 -19.11 -5.13 -0.21
CA VAL A 116 -19.91 -5.41 0.99
C VAL A 116 -19.83 -4.24 1.97
N GLU A 117 -18.62 -3.70 2.23
CA GLU A 117 -18.43 -2.52 3.09
C GLU A 117 -19.21 -1.31 2.58
N LEU A 118 -19.15 -1.02 1.27
CA LEU A 118 -19.87 0.09 0.65
C LEU A 118 -21.40 -0.08 0.76
N LYS A 119 -21.92 -1.29 0.50
CA LYS A 119 -23.35 -1.58 0.69
C LYS A 119 -23.79 -1.41 2.14
N ALA A 120 -22.98 -1.87 3.10
CA ALA A 120 -23.27 -1.70 4.52
C ALA A 120 -23.27 -0.23 4.94
N LEU A 121 -22.39 0.60 4.36
CA LEU A 121 -22.39 2.05 4.60
C LEU A 121 -23.61 2.72 3.98
N GLN A 122 -24.00 2.35 2.76
CA GLN A 122 -25.21 2.88 2.11
C GLN A 122 -26.47 2.58 2.94
N LEU A 123 -26.61 1.35 3.46
CA LEU A 123 -27.72 0.96 4.32
C LEU A 123 -27.76 1.67 5.68
N ARG A 124 -26.65 2.28 6.14
CA ARG A 124 -26.61 3.09 7.37
C ARG A 124 -26.94 4.56 7.14
N LEU A 125 -26.95 5.00 5.88
CA LEU A 125 -27.27 6.37 5.47
C LEU A 125 -28.76 6.56 5.15
N GLU A 126 -29.48 5.45 4.88
CA GLU A 126 -30.94 5.38 4.71
C GLU A 126 -31.64 5.14 6.07
#